data_AF-A0A094AN53-F1
#
_entry.id   AF-A0A094AN53-F1
#
_cell.length_a   1.000
_cell.length_b   1.000
_cell.length_c   1.000
_cell.angle_alpha   90.00
_cell.angle_beta   90.00
_cell.angle_gamma   90.00
#
_symmetry.space_group_name_H-M   'P 1'
#
loop_
_entity.id
_entity.type
_entity.pdbx_description
1 polymer ?
#
loop_
_entity_poly.entity_id
_entity_poly.type
_entity_poly.pdbx_seq_one_letter_code
_entity_poly.pdbx_strand_id
1 'polypeptide(L)'
;NDLLKTLRRSYISPESSHEPTIQTPTLPPSLRNLLDLPSTPTPRPRRPQRLDANGRRLPAGPAPPQSWLDSSVHAPEPEIESPGVQGSRRPALHHLPGITRIPRPGSLVDCCLRRMAEDWDFQNEYNQYHLASLPTRLRILLLSYIARFGPVDGVGYTGLGRLLQLPEDDESGREVNNEDFNRLDLASSIGSSVSIKQVMRLIHPLASDSTPAAVSWDAPSPPQNIRASPLIGLTHLSLANPGPAASWVALLALAGATPTLTHVSLASWPAPNLTPNATAINAKMSARGSPVVNLAAEDRYAHSIDMDYSAGAAILRRLARRWYSLEYLDVDGCAEWWKALYWGTEDEGIDWAIDWVRVKCVSMRDAESSRNIRTSVPFGKSAAAKTFVKEFEAYVRKHRGWIDIIKDDDDMI
;
A
#
# COMPACT_ATOMS: atom_id res chain seq x y z
N ASN A 1 -56.35 20.23 -6.76
CA ASN A 1 -56.43 19.00 -5.92
C ASN A 1 -55.85 17.76 -6.58
N ASP A 2 -55.74 17.67 -7.91
CA ASP A 2 -55.16 16.48 -8.56
C ASP A 2 -53.62 16.46 -8.59
N LEU A 3 -52.97 17.62 -8.55
CA LEU A 3 -51.51 17.77 -8.45
C LEU A 3 -50.91 17.20 -7.13
N LEU A 4 -51.71 17.18 -6.05
CA LEU A 4 -51.31 16.57 -4.77
C LEU A 4 -51.54 15.04 -4.75
N LYS A 5 -52.41 14.51 -5.62
CA LYS A 5 -52.61 13.06 -5.77
C LYS A 5 -51.50 12.42 -6.59
N THR A 6 -50.93 13.13 -7.57
CA THR A 6 -49.80 12.64 -8.37
C THR A 6 -48.49 12.63 -7.58
N LEU A 7 -48.23 13.65 -6.75
CA LEU A 7 -47.04 13.71 -5.88
C LEU A 7 -47.00 12.63 -4.78
N ARG A 8 -48.15 12.11 -4.34
CA ARG A 8 -48.19 10.98 -3.40
C ARG A 8 -47.87 9.63 -4.04
N ARG A 9 -47.91 9.53 -5.37
CA ARG A 9 -47.59 8.29 -6.10
C ARG A 9 -46.14 8.22 -6.58
N SER A 10 -45.40 9.33 -6.58
CA SER A 10 -44.03 9.38 -7.09
C SER A 10 -42.93 9.10 -6.04
N TYR A 11 -43.29 8.91 -4.77
CA TYR A 11 -42.37 8.44 -3.73
C TYR A 11 -42.59 6.96 -3.44
N ILE A 12 -42.35 6.12 -4.44
CA ILE A 12 -42.14 4.69 -4.25
C ILE A 12 -40.63 4.48 -4.35
N SER A 13 -40.02 4.28 -3.18
CA SER A 13 -38.65 3.81 -3.00
C SER A 13 -38.43 2.52 -3.77
N PRO A 14 -37.21 2.23 -4.30
CA PRO A 14 -36.96 1.00 -5.03
C PRO A 14 -37.31 -0.21 -4.16
N GLU A 15 -38.05 -1.14 -4.75
CA GLU A 15 -38.43 -2.43 -4.16
C GLU A 15 -37.16 -3.14 -3.67
N SER A 16 -36.98 -3.19 -2.35
CA SER A 16 -36.24 -4.29 -1.76
C SER A 16 -37.05 -5.55 -2.01
N SER A 17 -36.46 -6.50 -2.75
CA SER A 17 -36.99 -7.83 -2.98
C SER A 17 -37.13 -8.55 -1.63
N HIS A 18 -38.23 -8.31 -0.92
CA HIS A 18 -38.66 -9.18 0.16
C HIS A 18 -39.46 -10.30 -0.50
N GLU A 19 -38.84 -11.47 -0.60
CA GLU A 19 -39.54 -12.71 -0.91
C GLU A 19 -40.82 -12.78 -0.07
N PRO A 20 -41.96 -13.18 -0.65
CA PRO A 20 -43.17 -13.37 0.13
C PRO A 20 -42.90 -14.44 1.19
N THR A 21 -42.98 -14.03 2.46
CA THR A 21 -42.86 -14.94 3.61
C THR A 21 -43.94 -16.02 3.48
N ILE A 22 -43.55 -17.20 2.99
CA ILE A 22 -44.41 -18.37 2.99
C ILE A 22 -44.72 -18.68 4.47
N GLN A 23 -45.96 -18.41 4.88
CA GLN A 23 -46.45 -18.80 6.20
C GLN A 23 -46.65 -20.31 6.21
N THR A 24 -45.61 -21.05 6.58
CA THR A 24 -45.75 -22.48 6.84
C THR A 24 -46.53 -22.69 8.14
N PRO A 25 -47.60 -23.50 8.14
CA PRO A 25 -48.36 -23.78 9.36
C PRO A 25 -47.46 -24.48 10.38
N THR A 26 -47.34 -23.90 11.57
CA THR A 26 -46.49 -24.44 12.63
C THR A 26 -47.14 -25.66 13.27
N LEU A 27 -46.63 -26.85 12.94
CA LEU A 27 -46.99 -28.09 13.63
C LEU A 27 -46.33 -28.21 15.03
N PRO A 28 -46.99 -28.86 16.01
CA PRO A 28 -46.41 -29.17 17.32
C PRO A 28 -45.17 -30.07 17.22
N PRO A 29 -44.22 -30.00 18.18
CA PRO A 29 -42.93 -30.71 18.11
C PRO A 29 -43.08 -32.24 18.10
N SER A 30 -44.10 -32.78 18.77
CA SER A 30 -44.39 -34.22 18.78
C SER A 30 -44.72 -34.78 17.41
N LEU A 31 -45.41 -34.02 16.55
CA LEU A 31 -45.73 -34.44 15.18
C LEU A 31 -44.57 -34.18 14.21
N ARG A 32 -43.69 -33.21 14.50
CA ARG A 32 -42.50 -32.97 13.68
C ARG A 32 -41.45 -34.07 13.81
N ASN A 33 -41.26 -34.60 15.02
CA ASN A 33 -40.33 -35.71 15.27
C ASN A 33 -40.79 -37.02 14.60
N LEU A 34 -42.10 -37.19 14.38
CA LEU A 34 -42.64 -38.33 13.64
C LEU A 34 -42.51 -38.20 12.12
N LEU A 35 -42.35 -36.98 11.61
CA LEU A 35 -42.32 -36.65 10.18
C LEU A 35 -40.92 -36.22 9.69
N ASP A 36 -39.89 -36.36 10.53
CA ASP A 36 -38.50 -35.93 10.28
C ASP A 36 -38.37 -34.51 9.68
N LEU A 37 -39.23 -33.58 10.13
CA LEU A 37 -39.21 -32.20 9.66
C LEU A 37 -38.21 -31.35 10.47
N PRO A 38 -37.44 -30.46 9.83
CA PRO A 38 -36.46 -29.62 10.52
C PRO A 38 -37.12 -28.66 11.53
N SER A 39 -36.43 -28.41 12.64
CA SER A 39 -36.91 -27.51 13.69
C SER A 39 -37.05 -26.08 13.15
N THR A 40 -38.20 -25.44 13.38
CA THR A 40 -38.39 -24.03 13.00
C THR A 40 -37.41 -23.12 13.74
N PRO A 41 -36.75 -22.18 13.04
CA PRO A 41 -35.81 -21.26 13.67
C PRO A 41 -36.49 -20.43 14.76
N THR A 42 -35.75 -20.11 15.81
CA THR A 42 -36.24 -19.28 16.90
C THR A 42 -36.67 -17.91 16.37
N PRO A 43 -37.85 -17.41 16.74
CA PRO A 43 -38.33 -16.12 16.26
C PRO A 43 -37.37 -15.01 16.68
N ARG A 44 -37.16 -14.05 15.77
CA ARG A 44 -36.28 -12.90 15.99
C ARG A 44 -36.67 -12.18 17.29
N PRO A 45 -35.71 -11.83 18.17
CA PRO A 45 -36.01 -11.16 19.43
C PRO A 45 -36.77 -9.86 19.15
N ARG A 46 -38.00 -9.77 19.68
CA ARG A 46 -38.83 -8.57 19.57
C ARG A 46 -38.33 -7.54 20.57
N ARG A 47 -38.13 -6.29 20.12
CA ARG A 47 -37.80 -5.18 21.01
C ARG A 47 -38.93 -5.00 22.05
N PRO A 48 -38.62 -4.71 23.32
CA PRO A 48 -39.62 -4.51 24.35
C PRO A 48 -40.59 -3.39 23.95
N GLN A 49 -41.87 -3.70 24.02
CA GLN A 49 -42.93 -2.80 23.61
C GLN A 49 -43.14 -1.75 24.70
N ARG A 50 -42.95 -0.47 24.35
CA ARG A 50 -43.13 0.63 25.32
C ARG A 50 -44.63 0.83 25.57
N LEU A 51 -45.09 0.37 26.72
CA LEU A 51 -46.45 0.55 27.21
C LEU A 51 -46.47 1.67 28.26
N ASP A 52 -47.56 2.42 28.33
CA ASP A 52 -47.82 3.33 29.45
C ASP A 52 -48.26 2.56 30.71
N ALA A 53 -48.44 3.27 31.83
CA ALA A 53 -48.90 2.68 33.09
C ALA A 53 -50.29 2.00 33.00
N ASN A 54 -51.05 2.29 31.93
CA ASN A 54 -52.38 1.74 31.67
C ASN A 54 -52.35 0.68 30.55
N GLY A 55 -51.17 0.19 30.16
CA GLY A 55 -51.00 -0.88 29.19
C GLY A 55 -51.26 -0.50 27.72
N ARG A 56 -51.37 0.79 27.39
CA ARG A 56 -51.55 1.27 26.01
C ARG A 56 -50.18 1.46 25.34
N ARG A 57 -50.12 1.15 24.05
CA ARG A 57 -48.93 1.38 23.23
C ARG A 57 -48.69 2.87 23.09
N LEU A 58 -47.52 3.33 23.52
CA LEU A 58 -47.10 4.70 23.27
C LEU A 58 -46.93 4.91 21.75
N PRO A 59 -47.36 6.06 21.21
CA PRO A 59 -47.09 6.39 19.82
C PRO A 59 -45.59 6.36 19.56
N ALA A 60 -45.20 5.99 18.32
CA ALA A 60 -43.81 6.07 17.93
C ALA A 60 -43.30 7.50 18.20
N GLY A 61 -42.19 7.60 18.93
CA GLY A 61 -41.57 8.90 19.17
C GLY A 61 -41.21 9.57 17.84
N PRO A 62 -41.07 10.90 17.84
CA PRO A 62 -40.53 11.60 16.68
C PRO A 62 -39.20 10.96 16.27
N ALA A 63 -38.95 10.88 14.96
CA ALA A 63 -37.67 10.42 14.46
C ALA A 63 -36.54 11.24 15.12
N PRO A 64 -35.41 10.63 15.47
CA PRO A 64 -34.29 11.36 16.02
C PRO A 64 -33.89 12.47 15.03
N PRO A 65 -33.54 13.68 15.52
CA PRO A 65 -33.13 14.77 14.65
C PRO A 65 -31.91 14.36 13.83
N GLN A 66 -31.85 14.78 12.57
CA GLN A 66 -30.73 14.45 11.66
C GLN A 66 -29.38 14.88 12.25
N SER A 67 -29.34 15.97 13.02
CA SER A 67 -28.14 16.40 13.73
C SER A 67 -27.55 15.35 14.68
N TRP A 68 -28.35 14.43 15.23
CA TRP A 68 -27.85 13.31 16.06
C TRP A 68 -27.29 12.15 15.23
N LEU A 69 -27.72 12.01 13.99
CA LEU A 69 -27.23 10.99 13.08
C LEU A 69 -25.98 11.46 12.36
N ASP A 70 -25.90 12.73 11.96
CA ASP A 70 -24.77 13.26 11.19
C ASP A 70 -23.52 13.52 12.03
N SER A 71 -23.67 13.72 13.34
CA SER A 71 -22.55 14.02 14.26
C SER A 71 -22.17 12.87 15.20
N SER A 72 -22.78 11.69 15.03
CA SER A 72 -22.45 10.51 15.82
C SER A 72 -21.16 9.87 15.31
N VAL A 73 -20.20 9.60 16.20
CA VAL A 73 -19.00 8.79 15.92
C VAL A 73 -19.35 7.36 15.50
N HIS A 74 -20.58 6.92 15.78
CA HIS A 74 -21.13 5.62 15.39
C HIS A 74 -22.12 5.71 14.22
N ALA A 75 -22.26 6.88 13.60
CA ALA A 75 -22.96 7.00 12.34
C ALA A 75 -22.20 6.17 11.29
N PRO A 76 -22.86 5.36 10.47
CA PRO A 76 -22.22 4.87 9.27
C PRO A 76 -21.78 6.09 8.48
N GLU A 77 -20.48 6.21 8.24
CA GLU A 77 -19.94 7.27 7.40
C GLU A 77 -20.71 7.24 6.08
N PRO A 78 -21.36 8.34 5.66
CA PRO A 78 -21.95 8.36 4.33
C PRO A 78 -20.82 8.01 3.36
N GLU A 79 -21.05 7.06 2.44
CA GLU A 79 -20.15 6.71 1.33
C GLU A 79 -20.01 7.87 0.32
N ILE A 80 -19.93 9.10 0.83
CA ILE A 80 -19.45 10.25 0.11
C ILE A 80 -17.95 10.20 0.35
N GLU A 81 -17.25 9.57 -0.59
CA GLU A 81 -15.84 9.83 -0.82
C GLU A 81 -15.65 11.35 -0.70
N SER A 82 -15.15 11.79 0.45
CA SER A 82 -14.85 13.20 0.65
C SER A 82 -13.86 13.55 -0.46
N PRO A 83 -14.14 14.54 -1.33
CA PRO A 83 -13.15 15.04 -2.28
C PRO A 83 -12.18 15.92 -1.50
N GLY A 84 -11.55 15.33 -0.48
CA GLY A 84 -10.37 15.87 0.15
C GLY A 84 -9.28 15.88 -0.91
N VAL A 85 -8.67 17.04 -1.08
CA VAL A 85 -7.54 17.31 -1.97
C VAL A 85 -6.42 16.29 -1.71
N GLN A 86 -6.46 15.12 -2.36
CA GLN A 86 -5.41 14.09 -2.32
C GLN A 86 -5.74 12.98 -3.32
N GLY A 87 -5.57 13.26 -4.61
CA GLY A 87 -5.42 12.26 -5.67
C GLY A 87 -4.10 11.47 -5.56
N SER A 88 -3.66 11.16 -4.34
CA SER A 88 -2.41 10.46 -4.04
C SER A 88 -2.61 8.96 -4.25
N ARG A 89 -1.78 8.40 -5.13
CA ARG A 89 -1.78 7.01 -5.56
C ARG A 89 -1.37 6.10 -4.40
N ARG A 90 -2.28 5.82 -3.48
CA ARG A 90 -2.01 4.85 -2.40
C ARG A 90 -2.10 3.44 -2.97
N PRO A 91 -1.09 2.58 -2.76
CA PRO A 91 -1.09 1.22 -3.31
C PRO A 91 -2.27 0.42 -2.77
N ALA A 92 -2.67 -0.62 -3.50
CA ALA A 92 -3.63 -1.58 -2.99
C ALA A 92 -3.08 -2.28 -1.75
N LEU A 93 -3.97 -2.61 -0.82
CA LEU A 93 -3.58 -3.41 0.34
C LEU A 93 -3.07 -4.77 -0.15
N HIS A 94 -1.93 -5.22 0.35
CA HIS A 94 -1.30 -6.49 -0.04
C HIS A 94 -0.86 -6.58 -1.53
N HIS A 95 -0.53 -5.45 -2.17
CA HIS A 95 -0.06 -5.45 -3.58
C HIS A 95 1.20 -6.29 -3.84
N LEU A 96 2.16 -6.34 -2.90
CA LEU A 96 3.24 -7.33 -2.96
C LEU A 96 2.71 -8.70 -2.50
N PRO A 97 3.11 -9.81 -3.14
CA PRO A 97 2.75 -11.16 -2.70
C PRO A 97 3.52 -11.56 -1.42
N GLY A 98 3.27 -12.77 -0.91
CA GLY A 98 4.00 -13.35 0.24
C GLY A 98 3.30 -13.26 1.60
N ILE A 99 2.17 -12.55 1.72
CA ILE A 99 1.35 -12.55 2.94
C ILE A 99 0.37 -13.74 2.87
N THR A 100 0.67 -14.81 3.61
CA THR A 100 -0.11 -16.07 3.55
C THR A 100 -1.48 -15.98 4.23
N ARG A 101 -1.66 -15.07 5.20
CA ARG A 101 -2.90 -14.97 5.97
C ARG A 101 -3.33 -13.51 6.07
N ILE A 102 -3.95 -13.05 5.00
CA ILE A 102 -4.58 -11.74 4.89
C ILE A 102 -5.79 -11.68 5.84
N PRO A 103 -5.94 -10.62 6.65
CA PRO A 103 -7.14 -10.41 7.45
C PRO A 103 -8.39 -10.39 6.57
N ARG A 104 -9.48 -11.04 6.99
CA ARG A 104 -10.74 -10.94 6.26
C ARG A 104 -11.27 -9.50 6.37
N PRO A 105 -11.78 -8.90 5.28
CA PRO A 105 -12.41 -7.59 5.34
C PRO A 105 -13.52 -7.56 6.41
N GLY A 106 -13.50 -6.56 7.28
CA GLY A 106 -14.46 -6.43 8.39
C GLY A 106 -14.21 -7.37 9.57
N SER A 107 -13.13 -8.16 9.56
CA SER A 107 -12.71 -8.89 10.76
C SER A 107 -12.19 -7.93 11.82
N LEU A 108 -12.23 -8.33 13.10
CA LEU A 108 -11.70 -7.52 14.20
C LEU A 108 -10.25 -7.08 13.93
N VAL A 109 -9.42 -7.97 13.39
CA VAL A 109 -8.02 -7.65 13.06
C VAL A 109 -7.93 -6.60 11.96
N ASP A 110 -8.74 -6.71 10.90
CA ASP A 110 -8.81 -5.72 9.81
C ASP A 110 -9.25 -4.35 10.34
N CYS A 111 -10.33 -4.31 11.14
CA CYS A 111 -10.83 -3.07 11.73
C CYS A 111 -9.82 -2.43 12.68
N CYS A 112 -9.17 -3.22 13.54
CA CYS A 112 -8.15 -2.71 14.47
C CYS A 112 -6.92 -2.17 13.74
N LEU A 113 -6.38 -2.91 12.76
CA LEU A 113 -5.22 -2.46 11.98
C LEU A 113 -5.54 -1.20 11.16
N ARG A 114 -6.74 -1.13 10.58
CA ARG A 114 -7.22 0.05 9.87
C ARG A 114 -7.31 1.26 10.79
N ARG A 115 -7.95 1.12 11.95
CA ARG A 115 -8.05 2.21 12.92
C ARG A 115 -6.70 2.66 13.45
N MET A 116 -5.79 1.72 13.72
CA MET A 116 -4.41 2.03 14.14
C MET A 116 -3.63 2.78 13.06
N ALA A 117 -3.85 2.46 11.79
CA ALA A 117 -3.23 3.17 10.67
C ALA A 117 -3.78 4.57 10.49
N GLU A 118 -5.11 4.76 10.56
CA GLU A 118 -5.74 6.08 10.47
C GLU A 118 -5.27 7.02 11.58
N ASP A 119 -5.18 6.52 12.82
CA ASP A 119 -4.67 7.26 13.98
C ASP A 119 -3.16 7.07 14.19
N TRP A 120 -2.38 6.83 13.13
CA TRP A 120 -0.97 6.44 13.28
C TRP A 120 -0.16 7.43 14.12
N ASP A 121 -0.37 8.74 13.98
CA ASP A 121 0.35 9.75 14.75
C ASP A 121 0.14 9.58 16.27
N PHE A 122 -1.11 9.31 16.68
CA PHE A 122 -1.44 9.00 18.07
C PHE A 122 -0.80 7.69 18.52
N GLN A 123 -0.89 6.63 17.70
CA GLN A 123 -0.29 5.33 18.04
C GLN A 123 1.23 5.43 18.18
N ASN A 124 1.86 6.19 17.30
CA ASN A 124 3.29 6.40 17.29
C ASN A 124 3.77 7.13 18.55
N GLU A 125 3.05 8.16 19.00
CA GLU A 125 3.43 8.93 20.19
C GLU A 125 3.12 8.21 21.51
N TYR A 126 1.88 7.75 21.69
CA TYR A 126 1.40 7.24 22.97
C TYR A 126 1.72 5.77 23.20
N ASN A 127 1.74 4.95 22.14
CA ASN A 127 2.01 3.51 22.23
C ASN A 127 3.45 3.12 21.83
N GLN A 128 4.38 4.08 21.84
CA GLN A 128 5.76 3.90 21.39
C GLN A 128 6.50 2.68 21.99
N TYR A 129 6.21 2.31 23.24
CA TYR A 129 6.83 1.16 23.92
C TYR A 129 6.10 -0.17 23.68
N HIS A 130 4.88 -0.12 23.13
CA HIS A 130 4.04 -1.30 22.87
C HIS A 130 4.02 -1.70 21.39
N LEU A 131 4.46 -0.83 20.48
CA LEU A 131 4.49 -1.13 19.05
C LEU A 131 5.42 -2.30 18.72
N ALA A 132 6.55 -2.41 19.40
CA ALA A 132 7.51 -3.49 19.23
C ALA A 132 7.02 -4.85 19.78
N SER A 133 6.15 -4.84 20.79
CA SER A 133 5.63 -6.09 21.40
C SER A 133 4.57 -6.77 20.54
N LEU A 134 4.10 -6.10 19.48
CA LEU A 134 3.20 -6.70 18.51
C LEU A 134 3.89 -7.89 17.81
N PRO A 135 3.17 -9.01 17.61
CA PRO A 135 3.66 -10.12 16.79
C PRO A 135 4.20 -9.61 15.45
N THR A 136 5.36 -10.12 15.01
CA THR A 136 6.05 -9.70 13.78
C THR A 136 5.12 -9.62 12.58
N ARG A 137 4.23 -10.61 12.43
CA ARG A 137 3.24 -10.62 11.35
C ARG A 137 2.25 -9.44 11.41
N LEU A 138 1.80 -9.05 12.61
CA LEU A 138 0.94 -7.88 12.77
C LEU A 138 1.70 -6.58 12.50
N ARG A 139 2.99 -6.50 12.86
CA ARG A 139 3.86 -5.36 12.52
C ARG A 139 3.99 -5.18 11.00
N ILE A 140 4.25 -6.28 10.28
CA ILE A 140 4.32 -6.30 8.81
C ILE A 140 2.98 -5.86 8.20
N LEU A 141 1.86 -6.41 8.69
CA LEU A 141 0.53 -6.01 8.22
C LEU A 141 0.26 -4.53 8.51
N LEU A 142 0.56 -4.07 9.72
CA LEU A 142 0.35 -2.68 10.12
C LEU A 142 1.07 -1.71 9.18
N LEU A 143 2.30 -2.00 8.75
CA LEU A 143 3.00 -1.19 7.74
C LEU A 143 2.21 -1.08 6.43
N SER A 144 1.65 -2.18 5.93
CA SER A 144 0.82 -2.16 4.72
C SER A 144 -0.51 -1.39 4.91
N TYR A 145 -1.08 -1.43 6.13
CA TYR A 145 -2.26 -0.64 6.47
C TYR A 145 -1.92 0.85 6.60
N ILE A 146 -0.77 1.22 7.17
CA ILE A 146 -0.29 2.61 7.24
C ILE A 146 -0.04 3.15 5.82
N ALA A 147 0.58 2.37 4.94
CA ALA A 147 0.77 2.73 3.54
C ALA A 147 -0.55 3.04 2.81
N ARG A 148 -1.65 2.36 3.18
CA ARG A 148 -2.98 2.54 2.56
C ARG A 148 -3.86 3.58 3.23
N PHE A 149 -3.98 3.53 4.56
CA PHE A 149 -4.95 4.32 5.34
C PHE A 149 -4.30 5.39 6.20
N GLY A 150 -2.98 5.33 6.39
CA GLY A 150 -2.25 6.23 7.28
C GLY A 150 -2.06 7.66 6.76
N PRO A 151 -1.25 8.47 7.48
CA PRO A 151 -0.97 9.85 7.13
C PRO A 151 -0.21 9.95 5.80
N VAL A 152 -0.24 11.13 5.19
CA VAL A 152 0.40 11.40 3.89
C VAL A 152 1.91 11.13 3.93
N ASP A 153 2.51 11.43 5.07
CA ASP A 153 3.93 11.23 5.32
C ASP A 153 4.27 9.75 5.60
N GLY A 154 3.27 8.88 5.78
CA GLY A 154 3.44 7.45 6.03
C GLY A 154 3.97 7.13 7.44
N VAL A 155 4.77 6.06 7.57
CA VAL A 155 5.16 5.53 8.90
C VAL A 155 6.10 6.45 9.68
N GLY A 156 6.94 7.23 8.99
CA GLY A 156 8.00 8.02 9.60
C GLY A 156 9.19 7.21 10.10
N TYR A 157 10.38 7.81 10.14
CA TYR A 157 11.61 7.11 10.56
C TYR A 157 11.56 6.69 12.05
N THR A 158 11.02 7.55 12.91
CA THR A 158 10.85 7.24 14.34
C THR A 158 9.85 6.12 14.57
N GLY A 159 8.73 6.12 13.85
CA GLY A 159 7.73 5.05 13.90
C GLY A 159 8.26 3.72 13.40
N LEU A 160 9.06 3.76 12.32
CA LEU A 160 9.75 2.57 11.81
C LEU A 160 10.74 2.01 12.84
N GLY A 161 11.50 2.88 13.51
CA GLY A 161 12.39 2.47 14.60
C GLY A 161 11.63 1.80 15.75
N ARG A 162 10.50 2.38 16.18
CA ARG A 162 9.64 1.83 17.24
C ARG A 162 9.01 0.49 16.89
N LEU A 163 8.72 0.22 15.62
CA LEU A 163 8.23 -1.08 15.17
C LEU A 163 9.33 -2.13 15.09
N LEU A 164 10.57 -1.73 14.80
CA LEU A 164 11.68 -2.66 14.60
C LEU A 164 12.50 -2.93 15.87
N GLN A 165 12.54 -2.01 16.83
CA GLN A 165 13.35 -2.15 18.02
C GLN A 165 12.68 -3.11 19.01
N LEU A 166 13.10 -4.37 19.03
CA LEU A 166 12.67 -5.34 20.03
C LEU A 166 13.29 -5.01 21.41
N PRO A 167 12.59 -5.31 22.52
CA PRO A 167 13.18 -5.21 23.86
C PRO A 167 14.45 -6.06 23.97
N GLU A 168 15.43 -5.58 24.73
CA GLU A 168 16.59 -6.39 25.12
C GLU A 168 16.09 -7.50 26.06
N ASP A 169 16.38 -8.77 25.77
CA ASP A 169 16.06 -9.87 26.69
C ASP A 169 17.03 -9.78 27.89
N ASP A 170 16.52 -9.23 29.01
CA ASP A 170 17.25 -9.00 30.26
C ASP A 170 17.97 -10.26 30.80
N GLU A 171 17.51 -11.47 30.44
CA GLU A 171 18.10 -12.73 30.93
C GLU A 171 19.16 -13.35 30.01
N SER A 172 19.24 -12.98 28.73
CA SER A 172 20.11 -13.66 27.76
C SER A 172 21.22 -12.78 27.16
N GLY A 173 21.14 -11.45 27.32
CA GLY A 173 22.10 -10.52 26.71
C GLY A 173 22.19 -10.63 25.18
N ARG A 174 21.24 -11.35 24.56
CA ARG A 174 21.13 -11.51 23.11
C ARG A 174 20.13 -10.47 22.63
N GLU A 175 20.56 -9.60 21.72
CA GLU A 175 19.65 -8.75 20.97
C GLU A 175 18.65 -9.66 20.24
N VAL A 176 17.36 -9.56 20.57
CA VAL A 176 16.32 -10.31 19.86
C VAL A 176 16.25 -9.73 18.45
N ASN A 177 16.57 -10.55 17.46
CA ASN A 177 16.56 -10.13 16.08
C ASN A 177 15.19 -10.35 15.44
N ASN A 178 14.87 -9.48 14.50
CA ASN A 178 13.68 -9.57 13.65
C ASN A 178 13.93 -10.55 12.47
N GLU A 179 14.37 -11.76 12.74
CA GLU A 179 14.69 -12.75 11.68
C GLU A 179 13.45 -13.07 10.82
N ASP A 180 12.27 -13.14 11.46
CA ASP A 180 10.98 -13.36 10.80
C ASP A 180 10.44 -12.11 10.07
N PHE A 181 11.11 -10.95 10.21
CA PHE A 181 10.68 -9.71 9.58
C PHE A 181 11.18 -9.66 8.13
N ASN A 182 10.41 -10.28 7.25
CA ASN A 182 10.80 -10.48 5.86
C ASN A 182 10.25 -9.43 4.88
N ARG A 183 9.32 -8.58 5.33
CA ARG A 183 8.61 -7.63 4.48
C ARG A 183 8.56 -6.23 5.08
N LEU A 184 9.00 -5.25 4.29
CA LEU A 184 9.00 -3.84 4.65
C LEU A 184 8.18 -3.04 3.63
N ASP A 185 7.05 -2.49 4.08
CA ASP A 185 6.19 -1.63 3.25
C ASP A 185 6.41 -0.17 3.61
N LEU A 186 7.01 0.60 2.71
CA LEU A 186 7.33 2.03 2.89
C LEU A 186 6.63 2.89 1.85
N ALA A 187 5.53 2.42 1.27
CA ALA A 187 4.82 3.19 0.28
C ALA A 187 4.37 4.55 0.83
N SER A 188 4.49 5.59 0.01
CA SER A 188 4.28 7.01 0.38
C SER A 188 5.20 7.57 1.47
N SER A 189 6.00 6.73 2.15
CA SER A 189 6.93 7.15 3.22
C SER A 189 8.29 7.55 2.65
N ILE A 190 8.75 6.84 1.60
CA ILE A 190 10.08 7.04 1.03
C ILE A 190 10.17 8.40 0.32
N GLY A 191 11.14 9.23 0.68
CA GLY A 191 11.29 10.58 0.12
C GLY A 191 10.32 11.63 0.69
N SER A 192 9.42 11.24 1.60
CA SER A 192 8.55 12.13 2.37
C SER A 192 9.01 12.20 3.83
N SER A 193 8.87 11.11 4.58
CA SER A 193 9.22 11.02 6.00
C SER A 193 10.43 10.12 6.30
N VAL A 194 10.74 9.22 5.36
CA VAL A 194 11.87 8.27 5.47
C VAL A 194 12.78 8.46 4.26
N SER A 195 14.08 8.57 4.49
CA SER A 195 15.09 8.58 3.44
C SER A 195 15.64 7.18 3.16
N ILE A 196 16.03 6.91 1.91
CA ILE A 196 16.69 5.65 1.55
C ILE A 196 17.96 5.41 2.39
N LYS A 197 18.70 6.48 2.74
CA LYS A 197 19.88 6.40 3.62
C LYS A 197 19.52 5.91 5.02
N GLN A 198 18.38 6.34 5.57
CA GLN A 198 17.89 5.85 6.85
C GLN A 198 17.52 4.37 6.78
N VAL A 199 16.87 3.92 5.71
CA VAL A 199 16.58 2.50 5.49
C VAL A 199 17.87 1.68 5.41
N MET A 200 18.88 2.17 4.69
CA MET A 200 20.19 1.51 4.64
C MET A 200 20.85 1.38 6.02
N ARG A 201 20.70 2.38 6.91
CA ARG A 201 21.20 2.29 8.30
C ARG A 201 20.47 1.24 9.14
N LEU A 202 19.22 0.92 8.80
CA LEU A 202 18.48 -0.15 9.47
C LEU A 202 18.89 -1.53 8.94
N ILE A 203 19.29 -1.63 7.68
CA ILE A 203 19.76 -2.90 7.10
C ILE A 203 21.22 -3.16 7.49
N HIS A 204 22.05 -2.13 7.51
CA HIS A 204 23.47 -2.18 7.89
C HIS A 204 23.68 -1.18 9.03
N PRO A 205 23.34 -1.55 10.28
CA PRO A 205 23.60 -0.69 11.42
C PRO A 205 25.09 -0.42 11.53
N LEU A 206 25.46 0.86 11.62
CA LEU A 206 26.84 1.24 11.88
C LEU A 206 27.18 0.75 13.30
N ALA A 207 28.23 -0.06 13.44
CA ALA A 207 28.83 -0.32 14.76
C ALA A 207 29.10 1.05 15.39
N SER A 208 28.61 1.29 16.60
CA SER A 208 28.67 2.64 17.17
C SER A 208 30.09 3.18 17.09
N ASP A 209 30.24 4.39 16.57
CA ASP A 209 31.28 5.31 17.02
C ASP A 209 31.00 5.57 18.51
N SER A 210 31.35 4.59 19.34
CA SER A 210 31.78 4.90 20.69
C SER A 210 32.83 5.98 20.49
N THR A 211 32.62 7.12 21.13
CA THR A 211 33.60 8.19 21.33
C THR A 211 35.03 7.63 21.31
N PRO A 212 36.04 8.33 20.75
CA PRO A 212 37.42 7.88 20.87
C PRO A 212 37.73 7.87 22.37
N ALA A 213 37.49 6.72 23.01
CA ALA A 213 37.84 6.45 24.37
C ALA A 213 39.34 6.68 24.37
N ALA A 214 39.75 7.69 25.14
CA ALA A 214 41.14 8.03 25.33
C ALA A 214 41.94 6.74 25.40
N VAL A 215 42.90 6.61 24.50
CA VAL A 215 43.79 5.45 24.34
C VAL A 215 44.56 5.29 25.65
N SER A 216 43.91 4.65 26.63
CA SER A 216 44.50 4.21 27.87
C SER A 216 45.01 2.80 27.59
N TRP A 217 46.32 2.68 27.50
CA TRP A 217 47.05 1.48 27.04
C TRP A 217 46.91 0.24 27.95
N ASP A 218 46.01 0.26 28.94
CA ASP A 218 45.79 -0.83 29.90
C ASP A 218 44.31 -1.23 30.07
N ALA A 219 43.37 -0.67 29.29
CA ALA A 219 41.97 -1.09 29.34
C ALA A 219 41.70 -2.21 28.30
N PRO A 220 41.07 -3.34 28.67
CA PRO A 220 40.62 -4.32 27.68
C PRO A 220 39.70 -3.60 26.69
N SER A 221 39.96 -3.80 25.39
CA SER A 221 39.14 -3.21 24.32
C SER A 221 37.67 -3.55 24.61
N PRO A 222 36.78 -2.54 24.67
CA PRO A 222 35.36 -2.83 24.86
C PRO A 222 34.92 -3.74 23.71
N PRO A 223 34.11 -4.79 23.99
CA PRO A 223 33.62 -5.66 22.93
C PRO A 223 32.93 -4.79 21.89
N GLN A 224 33.41 -4.89 20.65
CA GLN A 224 32.70 -4.32 19.51
C GLN A 224 31.37 -5.08 19.40
N ASN A 225 30.34 -4.59 20.07
CA ASN A 225 28.99 -5.11 19.92
C ASN A 225 28.54 -4.72 18.50
N ILE A 226 28.78 -5.64 17.56
CA ILE A 226 28.18 -5.60 16.23
C ILE A 226 26.68 -5.72 16.46
N ARG A 227 25.98 -4.58 16.47
CA ARG A 227 24.52 -4.57 16.55
C ARG A 227 23.99 -5.41 15.40
N ALA A 228 23.19 -6.41 15.74
CA ALA A 228 22.61 -7.25 14.72
C ALA A 228 21.58 -6.43 13.92
N SER A 229 21.54 -6.66 12.60
CA SER A 229 20.63 -5.92 11.74
C SER A 229 19.19 -6.30 12.04
N PRO A 230 18.30 -5.34 12.35
CA PRO A 230 16.87 -5.60 12.53
C PRO A 230 16.17 -6.04 11.24
N LEU A 231 16.86 -6.09 10.10
CA LEU A 231 16.27 -6.44 8.79
C LEU A 231 17.06 -7.54 8.08
N ILE A 232 17.69 -8.45 8.83
CA ILE A 232 18.53 -9.53 8.28
C ILE A 232 17.77 -10.47 7.33
N GLY A 233 16.47 -10.68 7.56
CA GLY A 233 15.61 -11.56 6.75
C GLY A 233 14.84 -10.87 5.63
N LEU A 234 15.18 -9.61 5.29
CA LEU A 234 14.38 -8.81 4.35
C LEU A 234 14.41 -9.40 2.93
N THR A 235 13.22 -9.73 2.43
CA THR A 235 12.99 -10.30 1.10
C THR A 235 12.00 -9.50 0.25
N HIS A 236 11.05 -8.82 0.90
CA HIS A 236 10.02 -8.02 0.24
C HIS A 236 10.14 -6.54 0.62
N LEU A 237 10.22 -5.65 -0.36
CA LEU A 237 10.36 -4.21 -0.14
C LEU A 237 9.38 -3.43 -1.03
N SER A 238 8.49 -2.65 -0.42
CA SER A 238 7.66 -1.69 -1.16
C SER A 238 8.22 -0.28 -1.02
N LEU A 239 8.50 0.36 -2.15
CA LEU A 239 8.89 1.76 -2.25
C LEU A 239 7.88 2.56 -3.06
N ALA A 240 6.64 2.08 -3.17
CA ALA A 240 5.61 2.68 -4.02
C ALA A 240 5.31 4.16 -3.66
N ASN A 241 4.88 4.94 -4.64
CA ASN A 241 4.52 6.35 -4.51
C ASN A 241 5.62 7.19 -3.80
N PRO A 242 6.81 7.32 -4.39
CA PRO A 242 7.90 8.05 -3.76
C PRO A 242 7.60 9.55 -3.63
N GLY A 243 8.00 10.13 -2.51
CA GLY A 243 8.03 11.56 -2.28
C GLY A 243 9.10 12.28 -3.12
N PRO A 244 9.11 13.62 -3.11
CA PRO A 244 9.97 14.43 -3.97
C PRO A 244 11.48 14.28 -3.71
N ALA A 245 11.87 13.75 -2.55
CA ALA A 245 13.27 13.50 -2.20
C ALA A 245 13.78 12.10 -2.60
N ALA A 246 12.94 11.26 -3.22
CA ALA A 246 13.38 9.97 -3.72
C ALA A 246 14.34 10.13 -4.91
N SER A 247 15.37 9.28 -4.96
CA SER A 247 16.36 9.33 -6.04
C SER A 247 16.77 7.93 -6.49
N TRP A 248 16.91 7.77 -7.80
CA TRP A 248 17.42 6.55 -8.42
C TRP A 248 18.87 6.25 -8.03
N VAL A 249 19.68 7.29 -7.76
CA VAL A 249 21.06 7.14 -7.24
C VAL A 249 21.05 6.49 -5.86
N ALA A 250 20.18 6.95 -4.95
CA ALA A 250 20.06 6.33 -3.64
C ALA A 250 19.45 4.92 -3.74
N LEU A 251 18.51 4.69 -4.67
CA LEU A 251 17.96 3.36 -4.92
C LEU A 251 19.04 2.37 -5.40
N LEU A 252 19.94 2.79 -6.28
CA LEU A 252 21.08 1.97 -6.71
C LEU A 252 22.03 1.63 -5.55
N ALA A 253 22.24 2.56 -4.62
CA ALA A 253 23.02 2.30 -3.41
C ALA A 253 22.31 1.30 -2.48
N LEU A 254 20.99 1.46 -2.31
CA LEU A 254 20.16 0.51 -1.56
C LEU A 254 20.20 -0.88 -2.19
N ALA A 255 20.13 -0.98 -3.51
CA ALA A 255 20.20 -2.25 -4.23
C ALA A 255 21.52 -2.99 -3.97
N GLY A 256 22.64 -2.25 -3.87
CA GLY A 256 23.92 -2.82 -3.46
C GLY A 256 23.93 -3.36 -2.02
N ALA A 257 23.14 -2.77 -1.12
CA ALA A 257 23.02 -3.20 0.28
C ALA A 257 22.00 -4.34 0.48
N THR A 258 21.17 -4.64 -0.52
CA THR A 258 20.01 -5.56 -0.42
C THR A 258 19.95 -6.59 -1.56
N PRO A 259 21.01 -7.40 -1.77
CA PRO A 259 21.03 -8.40 -2.83
C PRO A 259 20.04 -9.55 -2.62
N THR A 260 19.51 -9.72 -1.41
CA THR A 260 18.58 -10.80 -1.00
C THR A 260 17.11 -10.53 -1.34
N LEU A 261 16.79 -9.36 -1.89
CA LEU A 261 15.42 -9.00 -2.21
C LEU A 261 14.87 -9.84 -3.36
N THR A 262 13.75 -10.50 -3.10
CA THR A 262 13.01 -11.29 -4.08
C THR A 262 11.80 -10.54 -4.64
N HIS A 263 11.23 -9.59 -3.89
CA HIS A 263 10.04 -8.85 -4.31
C HIS A 263 10.23 -7.36 -4.07
N VAL A 264 10.11 -6.55 -5.13
CA VAL A 264 10.24 -5.09 -5.04
C VAL A 264 9.08 -4.41 -5.76
N SER A 265 8.53 -3.39 -5.13
CA SER A 265 7.58 -2.47 -5.78
C SER A 265 8.17 -1.08 -5.94
N LEU A 266 8.18 -0.63 -7.19
CA LEU A 266 8.53 0.72 -7.65
C LEU A 266 7.31 1.41 -8.26
N ALA A 267 6.10 1.06 -7.81
CA ALA A 267 4.88 1.66 -8.33
C ALA A 267 4.90 3.20 -8.21
N SER A 268 4.45 3.88 -9.26
CA SER A 268 4.39 5.34 -9.38
C SER A 268 5.74 6.06 -9.23
N TRP A 269 6.86 5.36 -9.45
CA TRP A 269 8.16 6.02 -9.54
C TRP A 269 8.27 6.90 -10.79
N PRO A 270 8.92 8.07 -10.68
CA PRO A 270 9.20 8.92 -11.84
C PRO A 270 10.20 8.25 -12.78
N ALA A 271 10.23 8.70 -14.04
CA ALA A 271 11.17 8.18 -15.05
C ALA A 271 12.61 8.11 -14.53
N PRO A 272 13.32 6.98 -14.73
CA PRO A 272 14.68 6.79 -14.25
C PRO A 272 15.64 7.86 -14.78
N ASN A 273 16.24 8.63 -13.87
CA ASN A 273 17.23 9.65 -14.18
C ASN A 273 18.35 9.66 -13.12
N LEU A 274 19.58 9.97 -13.54
CA LEU A 274 20.74 10.05 -12.65
C LEU A 274 20.93 11.46 -12.04
N THR A 275 20.07 12.42 -12.37
CA THR A 275 20.12 13.82 -11.92
C THR A 275 19.02 14.11 -10.89
N PRO A 276 19.22 13.71 -9.61
CA PRO A 276 18.17 13.69 -8.58
C PRO A 276 17.57 15.07 -8.25
N ASN A 277 18.31 16.16 -8.46
CA ASN A 277 17.91 17.50 -8.02
C ASN A 277 17.31 18.38 -9.12
N ALA A 278 17.29 17.93 -10.37
CA ALA A 278 16.75 18.74 -11.46
C ALA A 278 15.25 19.04 -11.27
N THR A 279 14.49 18.17 -10.60
CA THR A 279 13.02 18.29 -10.40
C THR A 279 12.74 19.34 -9.33
N ALA A 280 13.39 19.19 -8.17
CA ALA A 280 13.23 20.05 -7.02
C ALA A 280 13.80 21.46 -7.25
N ILE A 281 14.90 21.59 -8.00
CA ILE A 281 15.49 22.89 -8.35
C ILE A 281 14.57 23.64 -9.31
N ASN A 282 14.04 22.99 -10.36
CA ASN A 282 13.15 23.65 -11.32
C ASN A 282 11.81 24.07 -10.69
N ALA A 283 11.23 23.25 -9.80
CA ALA A 283 10.02 23.61 -9.06
C ALA A 283 10.23 24.83 -8.14
N LYS A 284 11.39 24.91 -7.47
CA LYS A 284 11.76 26.06 -6.62
C LYS A 284 12.11 27.32 -7.41
N MET A 285 12.73 27.19 -8.60
CA MET A 285 13.05 28.30 -9.49
C MET A 285 11.78 28.92 -10.10
N SER A 286 10.82 28.07 -10.52
CA SER A 286 9.52 28.48 -11.04
C SER A 286 8.67 29.22 -10.00
N ALA A 287 8.77 28.83 -8.72
CA ALA A 287 8.08 29.50 -7.61
C ALA A 287 8.66 30.89 -7.27
N ARG A 288 9.89 31.21 -7.73
CA ARG A 288 10.57 32.49 -7.47
C ARG A 288 10.59 33.44 -8.66
N GLY A 289 9.86 33.13 -9.74
CA GLY A 289 9.76 33.99 -10.93
C GLY A 289 11.08 34.22 -11.68
N SER A 290 12.10 33.39 -11.42
CA SER A 290 13.41 33.48 -12.08
C SER A 290 13.36 32.69 -13.40
N PRO A 291 14.02 33.16 -14.48
CA PRO A 291 14.11 32.38 -15.71
C PRO A 291 14.77 31.03 -15.40
N VAL A 292 14.02 29.95 -15.65
CA VAL A 292 14.48 28.58 -15.44
C VAL A 292 15.61 28.30 -16.42
N VAL A 293 16.87 28.40 -15.97
CA VAL A 293 18.02 27.94 -16.74
C VAL A 293 18.00 26.40 -16.68
N ASN A 294 17.53 25.82 -17.77
CA ASN A 294 17.29 24.39 -17.98
C ASN A 294 18.60 23.58 -18.11
N LEU A 295 19.43 23.54 -17.07
CA LEU A 295 20.69 22.77 -17.04
C LEU A 295 20.51 21.25 -16.97
N ALA A 296 19.26 20.76 -16.91
CA ALA A 296 18.93 19.34 -16.81
C ALA A 296 17.67 18.97 -17.63
N ALA A 297 17.33 19.76 -18.64
CA ALA A 297 16.12 19.56 -19.44
C ALA A 297 16.27 18.49 -20.52
N GLU A 298 17.48 18.26 -21.05
CA GLU A 298 17.71 17.23 -22.08
C GLU A 298 17.35 15.83 -21.54
N ASP A 299 17.93 15.36 -20.44
CA ASP A 299 17.62 14.03 -19.90
C ASP A 299 16.19 13.87 -19.35
N ARG A 300 15.58 14.95 -18.81
CA ARG A 300 14.22 14.87 -18.22
C ARG A 300 13.16 14.62 -19.26
N TYR A 301 13.31 15.18 -20.46
CA TYR A 301 12.29 15.07 -21.49
C TYR A 301 12.73 14.23 -22.69
N ALA A 302 13.98 13.75 -22.75
CA ALA A 302 14.46 12.86 -23.82
C ALA A 302 13.51 11.68 -24.07
N HIS A 303 13.00 11.04 -23.02
CA HIS A 303 12.05 9.94 -23.16
C HIS A 303 10.65 10.37 -23.61
N SER A 304 10.24 11.63 -23.34
CA SER A 304 8.92 12.16 -23.71
C SER A 304 8.89 12.93 -25.04
N ILE A 305 10.03 13.45 -25.48
CA ILE A 305 10.19 14.29 -26.69
C ILE A 305 10.94 13.50 -27.76
N ASP A 306 12.08 12.90 -27.41
CA ASP A 306 12.95 12.19 -28.35
C ASP A 306 12.70 10.67 -28.36
N MET A 307 11.76 10.21 -27.52
CA MET A 307 11.46 8.80 -27.28
C MET A 307 12.70 7.99 -26.90
N ASP A 308 13.76 8.62 -26.39
CA ASP A 308 14.99 7.92 -26.00
C ASP A 308 14.91 7.46 -24.55
N TYR A 309 14.93 6.14 -24.36
CA TYR A 309 14.90 5.49 -23.05
C TYR A 309 16.25 4.85 -22.68
N SER A 310 17.34 5.16 -23.40
CA SER A 310 18.67 4.59 -23.20
C SER A 310 19.20 4.78 -21.77
N ALA A 311 19.13 6.00 -21.24
CA ALA A 311 19.53 6.31 -19.87
C ALA A 311 18.68 5.56 -18.83
N GLY A 312 17.37 5.44 -19.08
CA GLY A 312 16.45 4.72 -18.21
C GLY A 312 16.74 3.23 -18.19
N ALA A 313 16.93 2.64 -19.37
CA ALA A 313 17.33 1.24 -19.54
C ALA A 313 18.66 0.94 -18.85
N ALA A 314 19.65 1.83 -18.95
CA ALA A 314 20.94 1.68 -18.29
C ALA A 314 20.83 1.66 -16.75
N ILE A 315 19.95 2.47 -16.17
CA ILE A 315 19.68 2.46 -14.71
C ILE A 315 19.03 1.14 -14.30
N LEU A 316 18.00 0.70 -15.03
CA LEU A 316 17.29 -0.55 -14.76
C LEU A 316 18.22 -1.76 -14.90
N ARG A 317 19.09 -1.78 -15.92
CA ARG A 317 20.16 -2.80 -16.07
C ARG A 317 21.09 -2.85 -14.86
N ARG A 318 21.49 -1.68 -14.34
CA ARG A 318 22.33 -1.61 -13.13
C ARG A 318 21.60 -2.12 -11.89
N LEU A 319 20.29 -1.92 -11.77
CA LEU A 319 19.48 -2.49 -10.69
C LEU A 319 19.39 -4.01 -10.83
N ALA A 320 19.12 -4.52 -12.02
CA ALA A 320 19.03 -5.94 -12.32
C ALA A 320 20.28 -6.72 -11.87
N ARG A 321 21.46 -6.17 -12.17
CA ARG A 321 22.76 -6.73 -11.76
C ARG A 321 22.97 -6.78 -10.24
N ARG A 322 22.29 -5.92 -9.48
CA ARG A 322 22.39 -5.88 -8.00
C ARG A 322 21.33 -6.76 -7.35
N TRP A 323 20.11 -6.75 -7.88
CA TRP A 323 19.00 -7.60 -7.44
C TRP A 323 18.91 -8.89 -8.25
N TYR A 324 19.99 -9.66 -8.25
CA TYR A 324 20.06 -10.91 -8.99
C TYR A 324 19.09 -11.99 -8.47
N SER A 325 18.53 -11.83 -7.27
CA SER A 325 17.56 -12.75 -6.66
C SER A 325 16.10 -12.34 -6.86
N LEU A 326 15.83 -11.24 -7.59
CA LEU A 326 14.50 -10.70 -7.78
C LEU A 326 13.60 -11.66 -8.57
N GLU A 327 12.43 -11.98 -8.02
CA GLU A 327 11.39 -12.83 -8.61
C GLU A 327 10.12 -12.06 -8.97
N TYR A 328 9.86 -10.93 -8.32
CA TYR A 328 8.69 -10.08 -8.57
C TYR A 328 9.08 -8.61 -8.66
N LEU A 329 8.64 -7.94 -9.72
CA LEU A 329 8.82 -6.50 -9.93
C LEU A 329 7.48 -5.82 -10.17
N ASP A 330 7.10 -4.89 -9.31
CA ASP A 330 5.91 -4.05 -9.49
C ASP A 330 6.31 -2.66 -9.99
N VAL A 331 5.78 -2.28 -11.16
CA VAL A 331 5.98 -0.99 -11.85
C VAL A 331 4.63 -0.35 -12.19
N ASP A 332 3.63 -0.56 -11.33
CA ASP A 332 2.29 -0.01 -11.52
C ASP A 332 2.30 1.52 -11.56
N GLY A 333 1.54 2.13 -12.46
CA GLY A 333 1.46 3.59 -12.62
C GLY A 333 2.71 4.25 -13.20
N CYS A 334 3.61 3.46 -13.81
CA CYS A 334 4.84 3.90 -14.45
C CYS A 334 4.79 3.88 -15.99
N ALA A 335 3.59 4.02 -16.57
CA ALA A 335 3.36 3.92 -18.02
C ALA A 335 4.25 4.86 -18.86
N GLU A 336 4.66 6.00 -18.31
CA GLU A 336 5.52 6.99 -18.98
C GLU A 336 6.89 6.42 -19.39
N TRP A 337 7.41 5.45 -18.63
CA TRP A 337 8.74 4.88 -18.86
C TRP A 337 8.77 3.37 -19.06
N TRP A 338 7.62 2.67 -19.11
CA TRP A 338 7.58 1.23 -19.36
C TRP A 338 8.36 0.80 -20.61
N LYS A 339 8.45 1.65 -21.64
CA LYS A 339 9.25 1.36 -22.82
C LYS A 339 10.74 1.17 -22.50
N ALA A 340 11.26 1.78 -21.44
CA ALA A 340 12.62 1.54 -20.95
C ALA A 340 12.88 0.08 -20.55
N LEU A 341 11.83 -0.68 -20.19
CA LEU A 341 11.96 -2.10 -19.82
C LEU A 341 12.37 -2.96 -21.01
N TYR A 342 12.10 -2.54 -22.24
CA TYR A 342 12.41 -3.28 -23.46
C TYR A 342 12.96 -2.36 -24.56
N TRP A 343 13.61 -1.27 -24.15
CA TRP A 343 14.25 -0.32 -25.05
C TRP A 343 15.54 -0.90 -25.60
N GLY A 344 15.90 -0.56 -26.85
CA GLY A 344 17.20 -0.86 -27.46
C GLY A 344 17.29 -2.21 -28.19
N THR A 345 18.35 -2.35 -29.01
CA THR A 345 18.84 -3.64 -29.53
C THR A 345 19.66 -4.37 -28.46
N GLU A 346 20.01 -5.65 -28.68
CA GLU A 346 20.61 -6.56 -27.68
C GLU A 346 21.78 -5.95 -26.88
N ASP A 347 22.58 -5.06 -27.47
CA ASP A 347 23.75 -4.44 -26.80
C ASP A 347 23.42 -3.18 -25.97
N GLU A 348 22.39 -2.42 -26.34
CA GLU A 348 22.02 -1.15 -25.69
C GLU A 348 20.78 -1.28 -24.80
N GLY A 349 20.04 -2.39 -24.92
CA GLY A 349 18.78 -2.65 -24.24
C GLY A 349 18.84 -3.55 -23.00
N ILE A 350 17.70 -3.76 -22.35
CA ILE A 350 17.61 -4.67 -21.21
C ILE A 350 17.37 -6.08 -21.75
N ASP A 351 18.33 -6.97 -21.55
CA ASP A 351 18.12 -8.38 -21.89
C ASP A 351 17.45 -9.09 -20.71
N TRP A 352 16.17 -9.40 -20.83
CA TRP A 352 15.44 -10.09 -19.77
C TRP A 352 15.96 -11.50 -19.50
N ALA A 353 16.56 -12.17 -20.48
CA ALA A 353 17.14 -13.50 -20.31
C ALA A 353 18.41 -13.48 -19.45
N ILE A 354 19.15 -12.36 -19.45
CA ILE A 354 20.41 -12.21 -18.71
C ILE A 354 20.24 -11.32 -17.48
N ASP A 355 19.75 -10.10 -17.65
CA ASP A 355 19.66 -9.10 -16.59
C ASP A 355 18.57 -9.44 -15.56
N TRP A 356 17.37 -9.85 -16.01
CA TRP A 356 16.21 -10.16 -15.15
C TRP A 356 15.86 -11.65 -15.12
N VAL A 357 16.88 -12.52 -15.12
CA VAL A 357 16.74 -13.97 -15.31
C VAL A 357 15.83 -14.67 -14.29
N ARG A 358 15.72 -14.15 -13.06
CA ARG A 358 14.89 -14.75 -11.99
C ARG A 358 13.50 -14.15 -11.86
N VAL A 359 13.20 -13.03 -12.53
CA VAL A 359 11.92 -12.34 -12.41
C VAL A 359 10.83 -13.21 -13.04
N LYS A 360 9.91 -13.77 -12.26
CA LYS A 360 8.83 -14.60 -12.77
C LYS A 360 7.57 -13.80 -13.04
N CYS A 361 7.40 -12.69 -12.32
CA CYS A 361 6.18 -11.89 -12.38
C CYS A 361 6.49 -10.40 -12.42
N VAL A 362 5.79 -9.68 -13.29
CA VAL A 362 5.85 -8.21 -13.39
C VAL A 362 4.43 -7.65 -13.27
N SER A 363 4.19 -6.74 -12.32
CA SER A 363 2.92 -6.01 -12.24
C SER A 363 3.01 -4.72 -13.06
N MET A 364 2.06 -4.55 -13.97
CA MET A 364 1.97 -3.39 -14.87
C MET A 364 0.50 -2.92 -14.96
N ARG A 365 0.05 -2.27 -13.90
CA ARG A 365 -1.28 -1.68 -13.79
C ARG A 365 -1.25 -0.20 -14.13
N ASP A 366 -2.24 0.31 -14.86
CA ASP A 366 -2.33 1.75 -15.12
C ASP A 366 -3.05 2.44 -13.97
N ALA A 367 -2.48 3.52 -13.44
CA ALA A 367 -3.06 4.23 -12.30
C ALA A 367 -4.39 4.95 -12.64
N GLU A 368 -4.68 5.15 -13.93
CA GLU A 368 -5.91 5.80 -14.40
C GLU A 368 -7.07 4.81 -14.58
N SER A 369 -6.83 3.50 -14.74
CA SER A 369 -7.90 2.51 -14.98
C SER A 369 -8.74 2.23 -13.72
N SER A 370 -8.17 2.42 -12.53
CA SER A 370 -8.87 2.24 -11.26
C SER A 370 -9.76 3.43 -10.86
N ARG A 371 -9.81 4.50 -11.68
CA ARG A 371 -10.68 5.66 -11.45
C ARG A 371 -11.89 5.60 -12.37
N ASN A 372 -13.06 5.28 -11.82
CA ASN A 372 -14.37 5.58 -12.43
C ASN A 372 -14.69 7.10 -12.47
N ILE A 373 -13.67 7.96 -12.34
CA ILE A 373 -13.84 9.41 -12.38
C ILE A 373 -13.80 9.82 -13.85
N ARG A 374 -14.96 10.24 -14.36
CA ARG A 374 -15.11 10.91 -15.66
C ARG A 374 -14.34 12.23 -15.67
N THR A 375 -13.02 12.19 -15.77
CA THR A 375 -12.24 13.37 -16.15
C THR A 375 -12.24 13.50 -17.66
N SER A 376 -12.61 14.68 -18.15
CA SER A 376 -12.85 15.02 -19.56
C SER A 376 -11.59 15.12 -20.44
N VAL A 377 -10.53 14.37 -20.13
CA VAL A 377 -9.32 14.27 -20.95
C VAL A 377 -9.09 12.79 -21.26
N PRO A 378 -8.94 12.42 -22.54
CA PRO A 378 -9.65 11.27 -23.09
C PRO A 378 -8.82 10.00 -22.99
N PHE A 379 -9.51 8.86 -22.85
CA PHE A 379 -9.33 7.49 -23.39
C PHE A 379 -7.99 7.02 -24.04
N GLY A 380 -7.04 7.88 -24.40
CA GLY A 380 -5.77 7.55 -25.07
C GLY A 380 -4.64 7.07 -24.16
N LYS A 381 -4.56 7.50 -22.90
CA LYS A 381 -3.47 7.05 -21.99
C LYS A 381 -3.62 5.60 -21.57
N SER A 382 -4.82 5.19 -21.17
CA SER A 382 -5.11 3.78 -20.85
C SER A 382 -4.98 2.88 -22.07
N ALA A 383 -5.36 3.35 -23.27
CA ALA A 383 -5.13 2.61 -24.51
C ALA A 383 -3.63 2.44 -24.82
N ALA A 384 -2.83 3.49 -24.66
CA ALA A 384 -1.38 3.44 -24.82
C ALA A 384 -0.70 2.55 -23.77
N ALA A 385 -1.16 2.58 -22.52
CA ALA A 385 -0.71 1.68 -21.47
C ALA A 385 -0.97 0.21 -21.85
N LYS A 386 -2.18 -0.10 -22.34
CA LYS A 386 -2.52 -1.45 -22.84
C LYS A 386 -1.67 -1.86 -24.04
N THR A 387 -1.29 -0.94 -24.94
CA THR A 387 -0.38 -1.27 -26.04
C THR A 387 1.03 -1.56 -25.54
N PHE A 388 1.56 -0.76 -24.62
CA PHE A 388 2.90 -1.00 -24.05
C PHE A 388 2.99 -2.32 -23.31
N VAL A 389 1.96 -2.71 -22.56
CA VAL A 389 1.90 -4.01 -21.89
C VAL A 389 1.93 -5.15 -22.91
N LYS A 390 1.21 -5.03 -24.04
CA LYS A 390 1.24 -6.03 -25.12
C LYS A 390 2.59 -6.10 -25.83
N GLU A 391 3.21 -4.95 -26.10
CA GLU A 391 4.55 -4.88 -26.71
C GLU A 391 5.60 -5.51 -25.80
N PHE A 392 5.57 -5.18 -24.51
CA PHE A 392 6.45 -5.77 -23.51
C PHE A 392 6.27 -7.29 -23.41
N GLU A 393 5.03 -7.75 -23.37
CA GLU A 393 4.71 -9.18 -23.32
C GLU A 393 5.23 -9.93 -24.58
N ALA A 394 5.07 -9.34 -25.76
CA ALA A 394 5.61 -9.90 -27.00
C ALA A 394 7.15 -9.93 -26.99
N TYR A 395 7.79 -8.88 -26.50
CA TYR A 395 9.24 -8.78 -26.36
C TYR A 395 9.78 -9.87 -25.42
N VAL A 396 9.23 -10.00 -24.22
CA VAL A 396 9.62 -11.01 -23.25
C VAL A 396 9.44 -12.43 -23.80
N ARG A 397 8.31 -12.69 -24.47
CA ARG A 397 8.06 -13.99 -25.11
C ARG A 397 9.09 -14.37 -26.15
N LYS A 398 9.59 -13.38 -26.89
CA LYS A 398 10.63 -13.58 -27.91
C LYS A 398 12.01 -13.84 -27.29
N HIS A 399 12.39 -13.08 -26.26
CA HIS A 399 13.77 -13.06 -25.76
C HIS A 399 14.06 -14.00 -24.59
N ARG A 400 13.06 -14.33 -23.76
CA ARG A 400 13.23 -15.18 -22.57
C ARG A 400 12.24 -16.34 -22.47
N GLY A 401 11.05 -16.18 -23.06
CA GLY A 401 9.96 -17.14 -22.93
C GLY A 401 8.87 -16.62 -22.01
N TRP A 402 8.55 -17.31 -20.92
CA TRP A 402 7.37 -16.99 -20.10
C TRP A 402 7.70 -16.14 -18.87
N ILE A 403 6.94 -15.04 -18.70
CA ILE A 403 6.79 -14.24 -17.48
C ILE A 403 5.30 -14.01 -17.27
N ASP A 404 4.85 -14.03 -16.01
CA ASP A 404 3.50 -13.63 -15.64
C ASP A 404 3.40 -12.11 -15.56
N ILE A 405 2.45 -11.51 -16.29
CA ILE A 405 2.24 -10.07 -16.29
C ILE A 405 0.86 -9.80 -15.71
N ILE A 406 0.82 -9.20 -14.52
CA ILE A 406 -0.42 -8.81 -13.84
C ILE A 406 -0.90 -7.50 -14.46
N LYS A 407 -2.15 -7.49 -14.91
CA LYS A 407 -2.78 -6.34 -15.60
C LYS A 407 -4.07 -5.94 -14.89
N ASP A 408 -4.60 -4.77 -15.24
CA ASP A 408 -5.80 -4.20 -14.61
C ASP A 408 -7.06 -5.10 -14.72
N ASP A 409 -7.13 -5.96 -15.73
CA ASP A 409 -8.31 -6.79 -16.00
C ASP A 409 -8.36 -8.07 -15.12
N ASP A 410 -7.33 -8.36 -14.31
CA ASP A 410 -7.19 -9.63 -13.56
C ASP A 410 -7.93 -9.65 -12.20
N ASP A 411 -8.41 -8.52 -11.68
CA ASP A 411 -9.05 -8.40 -10.35
C ASP A 411 -10.60 -8.49 -10.39
N MET A 412 -11.21 -8.92 -11.51
CA MET A 412 -12.68 -9.02 -11.68
C MET A 412 -13.29 -10.36 -11.21
N ILE A 413 -12.78 -10.99 -10.13
CA ILE A 413 -13.34 -12.22 -9.55
C ILE A 413 -13.52 -12.10 -8.04
#